data_AF-A0A142XJ15-F1
#
_entry.id   AF-A0A142XJ15-F1
#
_cell.length_a   1.000
_cell.length_b   1.000
_cell.length_c   1.000
_cell.angle_alpha   90.00
_cell.angle_beta   90.00
_cell.angle_gamma   90.00
#
_symmetry.space_group_name_H-M   'P 1'
#
loop_
_entity.id
_entity.type
_entity.pdbx_description
1 polymer ?
#
loop_
_entity_poly.entity_id
_entity_poly.type
_entity_poly.pdbx_seq_one_letter_code
_entity_poly.pdbx_strand_id
1 'polypeptide(L)'
;MSAWYVRKEGSPEVLALPTAVEVLTGLRDGNFLPTDEVRGPTDATWCAIEVHPTFAEAAEYIDPPPPEVADDTHLDMNPLIDVCLVLLIFFILTITYASIERALDVPPDTADEKGAPQKIDIKDIKDRIFKVIVKMDGERPIIKIEGKEVTQDQVFTEMQNIINTTGRKEMLLDIDKVVPWGVETAILDAAKGNKVHNIINNQRK
;
A
#
# COMPACT_ATOMS: atom_id res chain seq x y z
N MET A 1 -5.53 61.38 -5.17
CA MET A 1 -5.88 60.45 -4.07
C MET A 1 -4.76 60.55 -3.07
N SER A 2 -5.06 60.96 -1.85
CA SER A 2 -4.06 61.21 -0.82
C SER A 2 -3.90 59.92 -0.01
N ALA A 3 -2.82 59.17 -0.24
CA ALA A 3 -2.59 57.88 0.40
C ALA A 3 -1.92 58.06 1.78
N TRP A 4 -2.42 57.33 2.76
CA TRP A 4 -1.81 57.17 4.07
C TRP A 4 -1.01 55.87 4.10
N TYR A 5 0.07 55.86 4.86
CA TYR A 5 0.91 54.68 5.03
C TYR A 5 1.08 54.40 6.51
N VAL A 6 0.91 53.13 6.91
CA VAL A 6 1.08 52.66 8.28
C VAL A 6 2.02 51.46 8.27
N ARG A 7 2.89 51.34 9.27
CA ARG A 7 3.75 50.17 9.47
C ARG A 7 3.93 49.89 10.96
N LYS A 8 4.21 48.63 11.29
CA LYS A 8 4.57 48.25 12.65
C LYS A 8 5.89 48.91 13.07
N GLU A 9 6.05 49.23 14.35
CA GLU A 9 7.27 49.82 14.88
C GLU A 9 8.53 49.05 14.40
N GLY A 10 9.38 49.73 13.60
CA GLY A 10 10.62 49.14 13.06
C GLY A 10 10.44 48.13 11.92
N SER A 11 9.22 47.82 11.49
CA SER A 11 8.95 46.90 10.38
C SER A 11 9.15 47.58 9.01
N PRO A 12 9.74 46.87 8.02
CA PRO A 12 9.80 47.36 6.64
C PRO A 12 8.47 47.19 5.88
N GLU A 13 7.50 46.46 6.43
CA GLU A 13 6.21 46.21 5.79
C GLU A 13 5.28 47.42 5.92
N VAL A 14 4.91 48.00 4.77
CA VAL A 14 4.08 49.20 4.69
C VAL A 14 2.69 48.85 4.19
N LEU A 15 1.68 49.19 4.97
CA LEU A 15 0.28 49.13 4.60
C LEU A 15 -0.17 50.49 4.04
N ALA A 16 -0.70 50.50 2.82
CA ALA A 16 -1.26 51.70 2.20
C ALA A 16 -2.77 51.76 2.44
N LEU A 17 -3.23 52.86 3.05
CA LEU A 17 -4.63 53.11 3.35
C LEU A 17 -5.10 54.37 2.59
N PRO A 18 -6.26 54.33 1.90
CA PRO A 18 -6.76 55.47 1.14
C PRO A 18 -7.18 56.68 2.00
N THR A 19 -7.48 56.53 3.30
CA THR A 19 -7.94 57.65 4.14
C THR A 19 -7.41 57.63 5.57
N ALA A 20 -7.37 58.81 6.21
CA ALA A 20 -7.03 58.94 7.63
C ALA A 20 -8.06 58.25 8.55
N VAL A 21 -9.31 58.12 8.09
CA VAL A 21 -10.38 57.45 8.84
C VAL A 21 -10.08 55.98 9.02
N GLU A 22 -9.51 55.32 8.00
CA GLU A 22 -9.14 53.91 8.10
C GLU A 22 -7.97 53.67 9.05
N VAL A 23 -7.03 54.62 9.14
CA VAL A 23 -5.96 54.59 10.14
C VAL A 23 -6.57 54.66 11.55
N LEU A 24 -7.51 55.57 11.78
CA LEU A 24 -8.23 55.68 13.05
C LEU A 24 -9.06 54.45 13.39
N THR A 25 -9.76 53.88 12.41
CA THR A 25 -10.51 52.64 12.59
C THR A 25 -9.58 51.49 12.96
N GLY A 26 -8.46 51.33 12.25
CA GLY A 26 -7.48 50.28 12.58
C GLY A 26 -6.84 50.47 13.96
N LEU A 27 -6.64 51.72 14.40
CA LEU A 27 -6.17 52.04 15.73
C LEU A 27 -7.23 51.68 16.81
N ARG A 28 -8.50 52.01 16.57
CA ARG A 28 -9.63 51.67 17.48
C ARG A 28 -9.92 50.17 17.55
N ASP A 29 -9.75 49.48 16.44
CA ASP A 29 -9.99 48.03 16.33
C ASP A 29 -8.82 47.21 16.90
N GLY A 30 -7.74 47.86 17.35
CA GLY A 30 -6.54 47.21 17.89
C GLY A 30 -5.62 46.60 16.83
N ASN A 31 -5.87 46.86 15.55
CA ASN A 31 -5.00 46.42 14.45
C ASN A 31 -3.68 47.20 14.41
N PHE A 32 -3.71 48.46 14.85
CA PHE A 32 -2.53 49.32 15.01
C PHE A 32 -2.33 49.67 16.48
N LEU A 33 -1.07 49.75 16.88
CA LEU A 33 -0.65 50.19 18.21
C LEU A 33 -0.35 51.70 18.18
N PRO A 34 -0.50 52.42 19.31
CA PRO A 34 -0.07 53.81 19.42
C PRO A 34 1.40 54.05 19.03
N THR A 35 2.26 53.05 19.23
CA THR A 35 3.69 53.07 18.89
C THR A 35 3.98 52.76 17.42
N ASP A 36 3.00 52.26 16.65
CA ASP A 36 3.16 52.01 15.22
C ASP A 36 3.38 53.33 14.47
N GLU A 37 4.04 53.27 13.31
CA GLU A 37 4.43 54.46 12.57
C GLU A 37 3.46 54.75 11.42
N VAL A 38 3.12 56.03 11.26
CA VAL A 38 2.26 56.55 10.20
C VAL A 38 2.98 57.62 9.39
N ARG A 39 2.68 57.66 8.08
CA ARG A 39 3.08 58.72 7.16
C ARG A 39 1.89 59.14 6.32
N GLY A 40 1.43 60.36 6.54
CA GLY A 40 0.39 61.00 5.78
C GLY A 40 0.87 61.55 4.43
N PRO A 41 -0.07 62.05 3.61
CA PRO A 41 0.19 62.59 2.28
C PRO A 41 1.11 63.82 2.26
N THR A 42 1.16 64.57 3.37
CA THR A 42 1.95 65.79 3.54
C THR A 42 3.22 65.58 4.37
N ASP A 43 3.44 64.35 4.85
CA ASP A 43 4.50 64.08 5.82
C ASP A 43 5.80 63.69 5.11
N ALA A 44 6.88 64.36 5.51
CA ALA A 44 8.21 64.09 4.96
C ALA A 44 8.84 62.81 5.56
N THR A 45 8.47 62.45 6.78
CA THR A 45 9.06 61.36 7.56
C THR A 45 7.99 60.53 8.24
N TRP A 46 8.34 59.28 8.56
CA TRP A 46 7.54 58.44 9.45
C TRP A 46 7.55 59.02 10.86
N CYS A 47 6.43 58.90 11.56
CA CYS A 47 6.29 59.27 12.95
C CYS A 47 5.35 58.28 13.65
N ALA A 48 5.51 58.10 14.96
CA ALA A 48 4.59 57.26 15.73
C ALA A 48 3.16 57.84 15.69
N ILE A 49 2.16 56.96 15.66
CA ILE A 49 0.73 57.34 15.62
C ILE A 49 0.36 58.23 16.81
N GLU A 50 0.92 57.94 18.00
CA GLU A 50 0.73 58.75 19.21
C GLU A 50 1.28 60.18 19.12
N VAL A 51 2.28 60.41 18.26
CA VAL A 51 2.91 61.74 18.06
C VAL A 51 2.29 62.50 16.89
N HIS A 52 1.61 61.80 15.98
CA HIS A 52 1.07 62.40 14.77
C HIS A 52 -0.12 63.34 15.09
N PRO A 53 -0.13 64.61 14.63
CA PRO A 53 -1.14 65.61 15.01
C PRO A 53 -2.61 65.20 14.77
N THR A 54 -2.86 64.36 13.76
CA THR A 54 -4.21 63.87 13.44
C THR A 54 -4.68 62.72 14.33
N PHE A 55 -3.76 61.99 14.96
CA PHE A 55 -4.08 60.75 15.67
C PHE A 55 -3.68 60.76 17.16
N ALA A 56 -2.89 61.72 17.60
CA ALA A 56 -2.42 61.85 18.98
C ALA A 56 -3.57 61.81 20.00
N GLU A 57 -4.65 62.57 19.76
CA GLU A 57 -5.83 62.56 20.64
C GLU A 57 -6.49 61.17 20.69
N ALA A 58 -6.58 60.47 19.56
CA ALA A 58 -7.19 59.15 19.51
C ALA A 58 -6.30 58.07 20.17
N ALA A 59 -4.98 58.23 20.08
CA ALA A 59 -3.99 57.33 20.66
C ALA A 59 -3.92 57.43 22.20
N GLU A 60 -4.14 58.63 22.77
CA GLU A 60 -4.11 58.85 24.22
C GLU A 60 -5.18 58.03 24.97
N TYR A 61 -6.32 57.77 24.34
CA TYR A 61 -7.41 56.97 24.92
C TYR A 61 -7.23 55.46 24.74
N ILE A 62 -6.12 55.02 24.13
CA ILE A 62 -5.87 53.61 23.84
C ILE A 62 -4.70 53.16 24.71
N ASP A 63 -5.03 52.42 25.76
CA ASP A 63 -4.01 51.74 26.54
C ASP A 63 -3.28 50.73 25.64
N PRO A 64 -1.94 50.74 25.61
CA PRO A 64 -1.20 49.73 24.87
C PRO A 64 -1.56 48.35 25.45
N PRO A 65 -1.77 47.34 24.58
CA PRO A 65 -2.03 45.99 25.06
C PRO A 65 -0.84 45.56 25.94
N PRO A 66 -1.09 44.80 27.03
CA PRO A 66 -0.02 44.22 27.81
C PRO A 66 0.94 43.47 26.86
N PRO A 67 2.26 43.55 27.08
CA PRO A 67 3.19 42.77 26.29
C PRO A 67 2.77 41.29 26.36
N GLU A 68 2.63 40.66 25.19
CA GLU A 68 2.37 39.22 25.12
C GLU A 68 3.52 38.51 25.83
N VAL A 69 3.23 38.00 27.03
CA VAL A 69 4.16 37.12 27.74
C VAL A 69 4.17 35.84 26.91
N ALA A 70 5.33 35.49 26.35
CA ALA A 70 5.49 34.22 25.65
C ALA A 70 5.10 33.10 26.61
N ASP A 71 3.91 32.53 26.38
CA ASP A 71 3.38 31.46 27.19
C ASP A 71 4.03 30.16 26.73
N ASP A 72 5.19 29.84 27.33
CA ASP A 72 5.91 28.57 27.10
C ASP A 72 5.07 27.33 27.45
N THR A 73 3.86 27.49 28.02
CA THR A 73 2.93 26.38 28.27
C THR A 73 1.94 26.11 27.11
N HIS A 74 1.92 26.97 26.09
CA HIS A 74 1.10 26.75 24.89
C HIS A 74 1.82 25.83 23.89
N LEU A 75 1.32 24.62 23.70
CA LEU A 75 1.91 23.62 22.80
C LEU A 75 1.50 23.87 21.35
N ASP A 76 2.48 24.13 20.48
CA ASP A 76 2.25 24.27 19.04
C ASP A 76 1.80 22.95 18.40
N MET A 77 0.58 22.93 17.86
CA MET A 77 0.00 21.75 17.20
C MET A 77 0.55 21.52 15.78
N ASN A 78 1.00 22.57 15.08
CA ASN A 78 1.41 22.46 13.68
C ASN A 78 2.57 21.45 13.48
N PRO A 79 3.66 21.46 14.28
CA PRO A 79 4.72 20.47 14.15
C PRO A 79 4.25 19.04 14.48
N LEU A 80 3.36 18.88 15.45
CA LEU A 80 2.83 17.57 15.86
C LEU A 80 1.93 16.97 14.78
N ILE A 81 1.11 17.81 14.13
CA ILE A 81 0.27 17.39 13.01
C ILE A 81 1.13 16.92 11.84
N ASP A 82 2.18 17.66 11.50
CA ASP A 82 3.07 17.30 10.39
C ASP A 82 3.76 15.94 10.62
N VAL A 83 4.33 15.73 11.82
CA VAL A 83 4.96 14.45 12.19
C VAL A 83 3.94 13.31 12.15
N CYS A 84 2.74 13.50 12.71
CA CYS A 84 1.70 12.48 12.72
C CYS A 84 1.22 12.13 11.30
N LEU A 85 1.03 13.12 10.41
CA LEU A 85 0.61 12.90 9.03
C LEU A 85 1.68 12.14 8.23
N VAL A 86 2.96 12.49 8.39
CA VAL A 86 4.07 11.77 7.75
C VAL A 86 4.10 10.30 8.21
N LEU A 87 3.96 10.05 9.51
CA LEU A 87 3.90 8.69 10.04
C LEU A 87 2.69 7.91 9.53
N LEU A 88 1.52 8.54 9.45
CA LEU A 88 0.31 7.91 8.91
C LEU A 88 0.50 7.47 7.45
N ILE A 89 1.04 8.35 6.61
CA ILE A 89 1.31 8.05 5.20
C ILE A 89 2.33 6.91 5.10
N PHE A 90 3.39 6.93 5.91
CA PHE A 90 4.39 5.86 5.94
C PHE A 90 3.76 4.50 6.30
N PHE A 91 2.89 4.45 7.31
CA PHE A 91 2.18 3.22 7.66
C PHE A 91 1.23 2.75 6.57
N ILE A 92 0.48 3.65 5.94
CA ILE A 92 -0.40 3.31 4.81
C ILE A 92 0.41 2.69 3.67
N LEU A 93 1.54 3.30 3.30
CA LEU A 93 2.41 2.77 2.24
C LEU A 93 3.04 1.43 2.63
N THR A 94 3.48 1.29 3.88
CA THR A 94 4.11 0.05 4.36
C THR A 94 3.11 -1.11 4.43
N ILE A 95 1.88 -0.85 4.90
CA ILE A 95 0.80 -1.85 4.96
C ILE A 95 0.37 -2.27 3.55
N THR A 96 0.18 -1.30 2.64
CA THR A 96 -0.21 -1.61 1.26
C THR A 96 0.88 -2.38 0.53
N TYR A 97 2.14 -2.02 0.71
CA TYR A 97 3.27 -2.77 0.16
C TYR A 97 3.32 -4.21 0.67
N ALA A 98 3.21 -4.42 1.99
CA ALA A 98 3.19 -5.76 2.58
C ALA A 98 1.98 -6.60 2.14
N SER A 99 0.83 -5.95 1.91
CA SER A 99 -0.36 -6.62 1.38
C SER A 99 -0.20 -7.03 -0.09
N ILE A 100 0.37 -6.15 -0.91
CA ILE A 100 0.66 -6.44 -2.32
C ILE A 100 1.73 -7.52 -2.44
N GLU A 101 2.80 -7.48 -1.63
CA GLU A 101 3.82 -8.52 -1.59
C GLU A 101 3.19 -9.89 -1.27
N ARG A 102 2.31 -9.96 -0.26
CA ARG A 102 1.56 -11.20 0.07
C ARG A 102 0.58 -11.65 -1.01
N ALA A 103 0.00 -10.73 -1.78
CA ALA A 103 -0.93 -11.06 -2.86
C ALA A 103 -0.22 -11.47 -4.15
N LEU A 104 1.01 -10.98 -4.37
CA LEU A 104 1.86 -11.33 -5.51
C LEU A 104 2.74 -12.54 -5.23
N ASP A 105 3.01 -12.88 -3.97
CA ASP A 105 3.53 -14.19 -3.58
C ASP A 105 2.48 -15.23 -3.96
N VAL A 106 2.61 -15.73 -5.19
CA VAL A 106 1.87 -16.88 -5.69
C VAL A 106 2.07 -17.99 -4.67
N PRO A 107 1.00 -18.52 -4.05
CA PRO A 107 1.14 -19.62 -3.12
C PRO A 107 1.87 -20.74 -3.85
N PRO A 108 2.98 -21.29 -3.33
CA PRO A 108 3.39 -22.60 -3.77
C PRO A 108 2.21 -23.50 -3.46
N ASP A 109 1.62 -24.06 -4.50
CA ASP A 109 0.57 -25.04 -4.38
C ASP A 109 1.12 -26.19 -3.51
N THR A 110 0.71 -26.25 -2.23
CA THR A 110 0.36 -27.47 -1.49
C THR A 110 0.17 -27.25 0.02
N ALA A 111 -0.97 -27.78 0.48
CA ALA A 111 -1.29 -28.44 1.73
C ALA A 111 -0.52 -28.07 3.03
N ASP A 112 -1.32 -27.71 4.04
CA ASP A 112 -1.01 -27.71 5.47
C ASP A 112 0.13 -28.67 5.89
N GLU A 113 1.24 -28.13 6.39
CA GLU A 113 1.63 -28.23 7.80
C GLU A 113 3.04 -27.62 8.01
N LYS A 114 3.17 -26.91 9.14
CA LYS A 114 4.35 -26.27 9.71
C LYS A 114 5.74 -26.78 9.25
N GLY A 115 6.55 -25.85 8.73
CA GLY A 115 8.00 -25.83 8.96
C GLY A 115 8.87 -25.92 7.72
N ALA A 116 9.52 -24.78 7.41
CA ALA A 116 10.64 -24.60 6.46
C ALA A 116 10.39 -25.03 5.00
N PRO A 117 10.90 -24.28 4.01
CA PRO A 117 10.88 -24.74 2.62
C PRO A 117 11.73 -26.02 2.53
N GLN A 118 11.07 -27.18 2.48
CA GLN A 118 11.74 -28.41 2.11
C GLN A 118 12.27 -28.21 0.70
N LYS A 119 13.60 -28.21 0.57
CA LYS A 119 14.25 -28.41 -0.72
C LYS A 119 13.83 -29.79 -1.18
N ILE A 120 12.76 -29.89 -1.97
CA ILE A 120 12.30 -31.14 -2.55
C ILE A 120 13.40 -31.56 -3.53
N ASP A 121 14.22 -32.53 -3.12
CA ASP A 121 15.24 -33.09 -3.97
C ASP A 121 14.55 -33.87 -5.10
N ILE A 122 15.04 -33.78 -6.34
CA ILE A 122 14.44 -34.44 -7.51
C ILE A 122 14.35 -35.96 -7.32
N LYS A 123 15.15 -36.52 -6.40
CA LYS A 123 15.10 -37.93 -5.98
C LYS A 123 13.85 -38.25 -5.15
N ASP A 124 13.47 -37.38 -4.23
CA ASP A 124 12.28 -37.58 -3.37
C ASP A 124 10.99 -37.56 -4.19
N ILE A 125 10.96 -36.78 -5.28
CA ILE A 125 9.85 -36.75 -6.25
C ILE A 125 9.67 -38.12 -6.91
N LYS A 126 10.77 -38.76 -7.33
CA LYS A 126 10.72 -40.09 -7.96
C LYS A 126 10.28 -41.19 -7.00
N ASP A 127 10.54 -40.99 -5.70
CA ASP A 127 10.16 -41.97 -4.68
C ASP A 127 8.70 -41.83 -4.24
N ARG A 128 8.05 -40.68 -4.50
CA ARG A 128 6.63 -40.43 -4.19
C ARG A 128 5.69 -40.60 -5.39
N ILE A 129 6.20 -40.36 -6.60
CA ILE A 129 5.42 -40.35 -7.84
C ILE A 129 5.62 -41.64 -8.64
N PHE A 130 4.52 -42.22 -9.13
CA PHE A 130 4.56 -43.22 -10.20
C PHE A 130 4.01 -42.64 -11.52
N LYS A 131 4.56 -43.08 -12.64
CA LYS A 131 4.27 -42.54 -13.97
C LYS A 131 3.30 -43.43 -14.74
N VAL A 132 2.24 -42.82 -15.26
CA VAL A 132 1.29 -43.43 -16.18
C VAL A 132 1.42 -42.75 -17.53
N ILE A 133 1.74 -43.51 -18.57
CA ILE A 133 1.88 -43.03 -19.95
C ILE A 133 0.74 -43.61 -20.77
N VAL A 134 0.01 -42.76 -21.48
CA VAL A 134 -1.07 -43.17 -22.38
C VAL A 134 -0.74 -42.68 -23.77
N LYS A 135 -0.56 -43.63 -24.69
CA LYS A 135 -0.25 -43.36 -26.10
C LYS A 135 -1.27 -44.03 -27.00
N MET A 136 -1.48 -43.48 -28.18
CA MET A 136 -2.21 -44.18 -29.24
C MET A 136 -1.24 -45.00 -30.08
N ASP A 137 -1.52 -46.29 -30.22
CA ASP A 137 -0.88 -47.16 -31.22
C ASP A 137 -1.93 -47.55 -32.26
N GLY A 138 -1.97 -46.78 -33.35
CA GLY A 138 -3.04 -46.84 -34.34
C GLY A 138 -4.40 -46.44 -33.74
N GLU A 139 -5.36 -47.36 -33.75
CA GLU A 139 -6.72 -47.15 -33.21
C GLU A 139 -6.87 -47.55 -31.73
N ARG A 140 -5.83 -48.13 -31.10
CA ARG A 140 -5.93 -48.65 -29.74
C ARG A 140 -5.11 -47.81 -28.74
N PRO A 141 -5.69 -47.42 -27.60
CA PRO A 141 -4.95 -46.76 -26.53
C PRO A 141 -4.07 -47.79 -25.81
N ILE A 142 -2.77 -47.54 -25.77
CA ILE A 142 -1.81 -48.30 -24.96
C ILE A 142 -1.55 -47.53 -23.68
N ILE A 143 -1.89 -48.14 -22.55
CA ILE A 143 -1.65 -47.61 -21.20
C ILE A 143 -0.42 -48.30 -20.64
N LYS A 144 0.57 -47.52 -20.20
CA LYS A 144 1.79 -48.02 -19.55
C LYS A 144 1.90 -47.43 -18.16
N ILE A 145 1.99 -48.28 -17.15
CA ILE A 145 2.22 -47.85 -15.77
C ILE A 145 3.63 -48.31 -15.37
N GLU A 146 4.51 -47.36 -15.01
CA GLU A 146 5.94 -47.64 -14.71
C GLU A 146 6.64 -48.46 -15.83
N GLY A 147 6.21 -48.28 -17.08
CA GLY A 147 6.75 -49.00 -18.25
C GLY A 147 6.11 -50.35 -18.55
N LYS A 148 5.22 -50.86 -17.69
CA LYS A 148 4.44 -52.08 -17.93
C LYS A 148 3.15 -51.76 -18.68
N GLU A 149 2.93 -52.42 -19.81
CA GLU A 149 1.67 -52.31 -20.57
C GLU A 149 0.53 -52.99 -19.81
N VAL A 150 -0.58 -52.27 -19.66
CA VAL A 150 -1.77 -52.72 -18.95
C VAL A 150 -3.00 -52.45 -19.81
N THR A 151 -4.00 -53.32 -19.72
CA THR A 151 -5.31 -53.08 -20.34
C THR A 151 -6.16 -52.17 -19.45
N GLN A 152 -7.20 -51.55 -20.01
CA GLN A 152 -8.08 -50.62 -19.30
C GLN A 152 -8.69 -51.25 -18.02
N ASP A 153 -9.07 -52.53 -18.07
CA ASP A 153 -9.64 -53.24 -16.92
C ASP A 153 -8.62 -53.53 -15.81
N GLN A 154 -7.33 -53.55 -16.15
CA GLN A 154 -6.23 -53.89 -15.23
C GLN A 154 -5.59 -52.65 -14.60
N VAL A 155 -5.89 -51.44 -15.11
CA VAL A 155 -5.34 -50.16 -14.61
C VAL A 155 -5.55 -50.03 -13.10
N PHE A 156 -6.76 -50.31 -12.63
CA PHE A 156 -7.10 -50.19 -11.21
C PHE A 156 -6.24 -51.11 -10.33
N THR A 157 -6.16 -52.39 -10.69
CA THR A 157 -5.43 -53.41 -9.92
C THR A 157 -3.92 -53.14 -9.93
N GLU A 158 -3.38 -52.75 -11.08
CA GLU A 158 -1.94 -52.45 -11.21
C GLU A 158 -1.54 -51.19 -10.45
N MET A 159 -2.38 -50.14 -10.48
CA MET A 159 -2.20 -48.97 -9.61
C MET A 159 -2.23 -49.35 -8.13
N GLN A 160 -3.20 -50.17 -7.72
CA GLN A 160 -3.30 -50.65 -6.35
C GLN A 160 -2.05 -51.43 -5.92
N ASN A 161 -1.54 -52.30 -6.80
CA ASN A 161 -0.32 -53.06 -6.55
C ASN A 161 0.89 -52.14 -6.38
N ILE A 162 1.02 -51.09 -7.19
CA ILE A 162 2.12 -50.12 -7.08
C ILE A 162 2.02 -49.35 -5.77
N ILE A 163 0.84 -48.88 -5.41
CA ILE A 163 0.62 -48.14 -4.15
C ILE A 163 0.96 -49.03 -2.95
N ASN A 164 0.52 -50.29 -2.97
CA ASN A 164 0.82 -51.25 -1.89
C ASN A 164 2.30 -51.63 -1.82
N THR A 165 2.99 -51.74 -2.97
CA THR A 165 4.39 -52.18 -3.03
C THR A 165 5.37 -51.05 -2.74
N THR A 166 5.11 -49.87 -3.28
CA THR A 166 6.04 -48.73 -3.26
C THR A 166 5.63 -47.65 -2.27
N GLY A 167 4.38 -47.63 -1.81
CA GLY A 167 3.84 -46.57 -0.96
C GLY A 167 3.60 -45.24 -1.70
N ARG A 168 3.84 -45.17 -3.01
CA ARG A 168 3.68 -43.97 -3.85
C ARG A 168 2.21 -43.62 -3.98
N LYS A 169 1.83 -42.40 -3.60
CA LYS A 169 0.43 -41.92 -3.63
C LYS A 169 0.23 -40.73 -4.57
N GLU A 170 1.25 -40.40 -5.36
CA GLU A 170 1.21 -39.33 -6.34
C GLU A 170 1.38 -39.94 -7.74
N MET A 171 0.65 -39.39 -8.72
CA MET A 171 0.64 -39.90 -10.09
C MET A 171 1.00 -38.79 -11.08
N LEU A 172 1.95 -39.10 -11.98
CA LEU A 172 2.18 -38.30 -13.19
C LEU A 172 1.44 -38.97 -14.35
N LEU A 173 0.35 -38.35 -14.79
CA LEU A 173 -0.39 -38.76 -15.97
C LEU A 173 0.18 -38.06 -17.19
N ASP A 174 0.76 -38.84 -18.09
CA ASP A 174 1.35 -38.36 -19.32
C ASP A 174 0.57 -38.92 -20.51
N ILE A 175 -0.25 -38.09 -21.13
CA ILE A 175 -1.25 -38.50 -22.11
C ILE A 175 -1.07 -37.72 -23.41
N ASP A 176 -1.13 -38.42 -24.54
CA ASP A 176 -1.13 -37.80 -25.86
C ASP A 176 -2.51 -37.19 -26.17
N LYS A 177 -2.56 -36.01 -26.78
CA LYS A 177 -3.82 -35.31 -27.13
C LYS A 177 -4.76 -36.08 -28.06
N VAL A 178 -4.24 -37.09 -28.76
CA VAL A 178 -5.00 -37.94 -29.69
C VAL A 178 -5.83 -38.99 -28.94
N VAL A 179 -5.55 -39.23 -27.66
CA VAL A 179 -6.25 -40.22 -26.84
C VAL A 179 -7.69 -39.77 -26.58
N PRO A 180 -8.69 -40.65 -26.75
CA PRO A 180 -10.08 -40.33 -26.44
C PRO A 180 -10.27 -39.97 -24.97
N TRP A 181 -11.04 -38.91 -24.70
CA TRP A 181 -11.33 -38.43 -23.35
C TRP A 181 -11.92 -39.52 -22.41
N GLY A 182 -12.67 -40.49 -22.95
CA GLY A 182 -13.21 -41.59 -22.16
C GLY A 182 -12.12 -42.48 -21.53
N VAL A 183 -10.97 -42.63 -22.18
CA VAL A 183 -9.82 -43.39 -21.65
C VAL A 183 -9.14 -42.61 -20.53
N GLU A 184 -9.00 -41.29 -20.70
CA GLU A 184 -8.46 -40.40 -19.68
C GLU A 184 -9.31 -40.44 -18.40
N THR A 185 -10.64 -40.28 -18.54
CA THR A 185 -11.57 -40.34 -17.40
C THR A 185 -11.52 -41.67 -16.68
N ALA A 186 -11.42 -42.80 -17.40
CA ALA A 186 -11.30 -44.12 -16.77
C ALA A 186 -10.02 -44.26 -15.91
N ILE A 187 -8.91 -43.66 -16.35
CA ILE A 187 -7.66 -43.64 -15.60
C ILE A 187 -7.76 -42.73 -14.37
N LEU A 188 -8.41 -41.56 -14.49
CA LEU A 188 -8.65 -40.66 -13.37
C LEU A 188 -9.59 -41.28 -12.33
N ASP A 189 -10.63 -42.00 -12.77
CA ASP A 189 -11.53 -42.74 -11.89
C ASP A 189 -10.79 -43.86 -11.15
N ALA A 190 -9.93 -44.60 -11.85
CA ALA A 190 -9.08 -45.62 -11.24
C ALA A 190 -8.10 -45.04 -10.22
N ALA A 191 -7.50 -43.88 -10.50
CA ALA A 191 -6.61 -43.18 -9.58
C ALA A 191 -7.37 -42.68 -8.33
N LYS A 192 -8.56 -42.10 -8.51
CA LYS A 192 -9.41 -41.65 -7.41
C LYS A 192 -9.87 -42.81 -6.53
N GLY A 193 -10.27 -43.93 -7.14
CA GLY A 193 -10.66 -45.15 -6.42
C GLY A 193 -9.50 -45.74 -5.59
N ASN A 194 -8.27 -45.58 -6.06
CA ASN A 194 -7.05 -46.00 -5.36
C ASN A 194 -6.50 -44.96 -4.36
N LYS A 195 -7.24 -43.87 -4.07
CA LYS A 195 -6.84 -42.80 -3.13
C LYS A 195 -5.52 -42.13 -3.47
N VAL A 196 -5.21 -41.98 -4.76
CA VAL A 196 -4.10 -41.14 -5.22
C VAL A 196 -4.39 -39.69 -4.81
N HIS A 197 -3.46 -39.06 -4.08
CA HIS A 197 -3.68 -37.74 -3.47
C HIS A 197 -3.41 -36.59 -4.43
N ASN A 198 -2.43 -36.75 -5.31
CA ASN A 198 -2.04 -35.73 -6.27
C ASN A 198 -1.89 -36.33 -7.67
N ILE A 199 -2.51 -35.71 -8.66
CA ILE A 199 -2.46 -36.14 -10.06
C ILE A 199 -1.95 -34.96 -10.91
N ILE A 200 -0.73 -35.10 -11.42
CA ILE A 200 -0.13 -34.13 -12.33
C ILE A 200 -0.46 -34.56 -13.76
N ASN A 201 -1.30 -33.79 -14.46
CA ASN A 201 -1.67 -34.07 -15.85
C ASN A 201 -0.74 -33.35 -16.83
N ASN A 202 -0.02 -34.11 -17.65
CA ASN A 202 0.86 -33.62 -18.71
C ASN A 202 0.33 -34.07 -20.07
N GLN A 203 -0.18 -33.10 -20.84
CA GLN A 203 -0.74 -33.32 -22.17
C GLN A 203 0.35 -33.13 -23.23
N ARG A 204 0.81 -34.22 -23.83
CA ARG A 204 1.80 -34.18 -24.92
C ARG A 204 1.12 -33.90 -26.27
N LYS A 205 1.81 -33.12 -27.09
CA LYS A 205 1.36 -32.79 -28.46
C LYS A 205 1.34 -34.03 -29.35
#